data_AF-A0A972TXX0-F1
#
_entry.id   AF-A0A972TXX0-F1
#
_cell.length_a   1.000
_cell.length_b   1.000
_cell.length_c   1.000
_cell.angle_alpha   90.00
_cell.angle_beta   90.00
_cell.angle_gamma   90.00
#
_symmetry.space_group_name_H-M   'P 1'
#
loop_
_entity.id
_entity.type
_entity.pdbx_description
1 polymer ?
#
loop_
_entity_poly.entity_id
_entity_poly.type
_entity_poly.pdbx_seq_one_letter_code
_entity_poly.pdbx_strand_id
1 'polypeptide(L)'
;MKFMLDTNTCIYVIKRKPPDVIERFKRTEISHIGISSITLSELLYGVSKSSRPEQNQIALTQFIAPLEILPYGDEAARYYGSLRAHLEKQGTPIG
;
A
#
# COMPACT_ATOMS: atom_id res chain seq x y z
N MET A 1 5.87 -13.18 -3.78
CA MET A 1 5.35 -11.86 -4.21
C MET A 1 6.10 -11.32 -5.43
N LYS A 2 5.42 -10.68 -6.40
CA LYS A 2 6.03 -9.96 -7.55
C LYS A 2 5.66 -8.47 -7.59
N PHE A 3 4.53 -8.08 -7.02
CA PHE A 3 4.03 -6.71 -7.01
C PHE A 3 3.78 -6.27 -5.56
N MET A 4 4.31 -5.10 -5.20
CA MET A 4 3.98 -4.40 -3.96
C MET A 4 3.09 -3.21 -4.31
N LEU A 5 1.86 -3.18 -3.78
CA LEU A 5 0.94 -2.09 -4.05
C LEU A 5 1.24 -0.90 -3.15
N ASP A 6 1.16 0.30 -3.72
CA ASP A 6 1.19 1.55 -2.96
C ASP A 6 -0.20 1.84 -2.34
N THR A 7 -0.24 2.84 -1.47
CA THR A 7 -1.45 3.22 -0.73
C THR A 7 -2.57 3.70 -1.65
N ASN A 8 -2.25 4.45 -2.71
CA ASN A 8 -3.25 4.90 -3.69
C ASN A 8 -3.87 3.73 -4.46
N THR A 9 -3.06 2.78 -4.93
CA THR A 9 -3.58 1.59 -5.62
C THR A 9 -4.47 0.77 -4.70
N CYS A 10 -4.10 0.60 -3.43
CA CYS A 10 -4.96 -0.06 -2.45
C CYS A 10 -6.32 0.65 -2.31
N ILE A 11 -6.32 1.98 -2.19
CA ILE A 11 -7.55 2.78 -2.12
C ILE A 11 -8.40 2.60 -3.38
N TYR A 12 -7.78 2.58 -4.57
CA TYR A 12 -8.49 2.35 -5.83
C TYR A 12 -9.11 0.96 -5.89
N VAL A 13 -8.39 -0.07 -5.44
CA VAL A 13 -8.91 -1.44 -5.36
C VAL A 13 -10.10 -1.53 -4.41
N ILE A 14 -9.98 -0.98 -3.20
CA ILE A 14 -11.04 -0.97 -2.19
C ILE A 14 -12.28 -0.22 -2.71
N LYS A 15 -12.09 0.94 -3.34
CA LYS A 15 -13.18 1.76 -3.91
C LYS A 15 -13.72 1.24 -5.24
N ARG A 16 -13.12 0.19 -5.80
CA ARG A 16 -13.47 -0.36 -7.12
C ARG A 16 -13.40 0.68 -8.26
N LYS A 17 -12.45 1.62 -8.18
CA LYS A 17 -12.30 2.70 -9.18
C LYS A 17 -10.84 3.17 -9.25
N PRO A 18 -10.26 3.36 -10.46
CA PRO A 18 -10.91 3.18 -11.77
C PRO A 18 -11.00 1.69 -12.20
N PRO A 19 -11.90 1.33 -13.15
CA PRO A 19 -12.20 -0.06 -13.50
C PRO A 19 -10.98 -0.86 -13.98
N ASP A 20 -10.09 -0.23 -14.72
CA ASP A 20 -8.85 -0.78 -15.27
C ASP A 20 -7.91 -1.31 -14.18
N VAL A 21 -7.81 -0.60 -13.04
CA VAL A 21 -7.03 -1.06 -11.88
C VAL A 21 -7.61 -2.35 -11.31
N ILE A 22 -8.94 -2.45 -11.25
CA ILE A 22 -9.63 -3.65 -10.75
C ILE A 22 -9.47 -4.83 -11.71
N GLU A 23 -9.57 -4.59 -13.01
CA GLU A 23 -9.37 -5.62 -14.01
C GLU A 23 -7.95 -6.18 -13.95
N ARG A 24 -6.94 -5.32 -13.82
CA ARG A 24 -5.55 -5.76 -13.66
C ARG A 24 -5.35 -6.51 -12.34
N PHE A 25 -5.91 -6.03 -11.24
CA PHE A 25 -5.85 -6.72 -9.95
C PHE A 25 -6.45 -8.13 -10.04
N LYS A 26 -7.63 -8.28 -10.65
CA LYS A 26 -8.31 -9.58 -10.84
C LYS A 26 -7.56 -10.55 -11.76
N ARG A 27 -6.81 -10.04 -12.74
CA ARG A 27 -5.99 -10.86 -13.65
C ARG A 27 -4.67 -11.31 -13.02
N THR A 28 -4.29 -10.74 -11.89
CA THR A 28 -3.03 -11.04 -11.22
C THR A 28 -3.30 -12.06 -10.11
N GLU A 29 -2.50 -13.12 -10.05
CA GLU A 29 -2.59 -14.09 -8.96
C GLU A 29 -2.31 -13.42 -7.62
N ILE A 30 -3.18 -13.66 -6.63
CA ILE A 30 -3.13 -12.96 -5.35
C ILE A 30 -1.83 -13.23 -4.57
N SER A 31 -1.23 -14.42 -4.74
CA SER A 31 0.08 -14.82 -4.17
C SER A 31 1.25 -13.98 -4.70
N HIS A 32 1.05 -13.25 -5.79
CA HIS A 32 2.03 -12.33 -6.34
C HIS A 32 1.85 -10.90 -5.84
N ILE A 33 0.84 -10.61 -5.03
CA ILE A 33 0.50 -9.25 -4.59
C ILE A 33 0.70 -9.13 -3.08
N GLY A 34 1.37 -8.07 -2.65
CA GLY A 34 1.49 -7.71 -1.25
C GLY A 34 1.53 -6.19 -1.04
N ILE A 35 1.60 -5.79 0.23
CA ILE A 35 1.72 -4.39 0.66
C ILE A 35 2.82 -4.26 1.71
N SER A 36 3.40 -3.07 1.83
CA SER A 36 4.26 -2.75 2.97
C SER A 36 3.43 -2.50 4.23
N SER A 37 4.01 -2.77 5.41
CA SER A 37 3.46 -2.33 6.70
C SER A 37 3.26 -0.81 6.77
N ILE A 38 4.04 -0.02 6.01
CA ILE A 38 3.84 1.42 5.87
C ILE A 38 2.51 1.73 5.20
N THR A 39 2.22 1.11 4.05
CA THR A 39 0.92 1.25 3.37
C THR A 39 -0.23 0.80 4.25
N LEU A 40 -0.07 -0.31 4.99
CA LEU A 40 -1.09 -0.73 5.96
C LEU A 40 -1.36 0.36 7.01
N SER A 41 -0.32 1.00 7.54
CA SER A 41 -0.46 2.07 8.53
C SER A 41 -1.22 3.28 7.99
N GLU A 42 -0.97 3.68 6.74
CA GLU A 42 -1.71 4.78 6.09
C GLU A 42 -3.18 4.41 5.84
N LEU A 43 -3.45 3.18 5.42
CA LEU A 43 -4.81 2.69 5.21
C LEU A 43 -5.60 2.68 6.54
N LEU A 44 -5.00 2.20 7.62
CA LEU A 44 -5.61 2.20 8.95
C LEU A 44 -5.88 3.62 9.45
N TYR A 45 -4.92 4.53 9.27
CA TYR A 45 -5.13 5.96 9.55
C TYR A 45 -6.32 6.52 8.75
N GLY A 46 -6.40 6.18 7.47
CA GLY A 46 -7.52 6.55 6.60
C GLY A 46 -8.87 6.03 7.10
N VAL A 47 -8.92 4.79 7.60
CA VAL A 47 -10.12 4.21 8.23
C VAL A 47 -10.51 5.02 9.47
N SER A 48 -9.57 5.24 10.39
CA SER A 48 -9.82 5.95 11.66
C SER A 48 -10.27 7.40 11.46
N LYS A 49 -9.78 8.08 10.42
CA LYS A 49 -10.16 9.46 10.07
C LYS A 49 -11.48 9.57 9.30
N SER A 50 -11.97 8.46 8.74
CA SER A 50 -13.12 8.50 7.84
C SER A 50 -14.44 8.81 8.55
N SER A 51 -15.44 9.29 7.79
CA SER A 51 -16.80 9.49 8.30
C SER A 51 -17.56 8.18 8.57
N ARG A 52 -17.03 7.03 8.13
CA ARG A 52 -17.67 5.71 8.21
C ARG A 52 -16.65 4.63 8.64
N PRO A 53 -16.06 4.74 9.85
CA PRO A 53 -14.91 3.94 10.26
C PRO A 53 -15.21 2.44 10.31
N GLU A 54 -16.35 2.01 10.84
CA GLU A 54 -16.70 0.57 10.91
C GLU A 54 -16.80 -0.08 9.52
N GLN A 55 -17.49 0.58 8.58
CA GLN A 55 -17.61 0.06 7.22
C GLN A 55 -16.25 -0.01 6.52
N ASN A 56 -15.42 1.02 6.68
CA ASN A 56 -14.11 1.06 6.06
C ASN A 56 -13.14 0.05 6.70
N GLN A 57 -13.29 -0.24 7.99
CA GLN A 57 -12.53 -1.28 8.68
C GLN A 57 -12.87 -2.66 8.09
N ILE A 58 -14.16 -2.96 7.87
CA ILE A 58 -14.59 -4.22 7.26
C ILE A 58 -14.02 -4.36 5.84
N ALA A 59 -14.14 -3.30 5.03
CA ALA A 59 -13.62 -3.30 3.66
C ALA A 59 -12.10 -3.49 3.62
N LEU A 60 -11.35 -2.82 4.50
CA LEU A 60 -9.91 -2.96 4.61
C LEU A 60 -9.53 -4.39 5.04
N THR A 61 -10.20 -4.94 6.05
CA THR A 61 -9.94 -6.30 6.55
C THR A 61 -10.12 -7.34 5.45
N GLN A 62 -11.21 -7.24 4.68
CA GLN A 62 -11.46 -8.13 3.55
C GLN A 62 -10.42 -7.97 2.44
N PHE A 63 -9.97 -6.75 2.17
CA PHE A 63 -8.97 -6.47 1.16
C PHE A 63 -7.59 -7.02 1.51
N ILE A 64 -7.14 -6.88 2.76
CA ILE A 64 -5.80 -7.31 3.18
C ILE A 64 -5.70 -8.79 3.53
N ALA A 65 -6.82 -9.45 3.87
CA ALA A 65 -6.83 -10.85 4.30
C ALA A 65 -6.08 -11.82 3.36
N PRO A 66 -6.16 -11.70 2.02
CA PRO A 66 -5.42 -12.59 1.13
C PRO A 66 -4.05 -12.05 0.69
N LEU A 67 -3.63 -10.86 1.15
CA LEU A 67 -2.39 -10.20 0.74
C LEU A 67 -1.24 -10.50 1.70
N GLU A 68 -0.03 -10.58 1.16
CA GLU A 68 1.19 -10.61 1.96
C GLU A 68 1.50 -9.20 2.48
N ILE A 69 1.63 -9.05 3.80
CA ILE A 69 2.05 -7.79 4.43
C ILE A 69 3.52 -7.90 4.80
N LEU A 70 4.38 -7.16 4.12
CA LEU A 70 5.81 -7.18 4.36
C LEU A 70 6.22 -6.13 5.42
N PRO A 71 6.95 -6.53 6.46
CA PRO A 71 7.40 -5.61 7.49
C PRO A 71 8.46 -4.65 6.94
N TYR A 72 8.44 -3.40 7.41
CA TYR A 72 9.53 -2.46 7.19
C TYR A 72 10.67 -2.74 8.20
N GLY A 73 11.66 -3.51 7.76
CA GLY A 73 12.83 -3.88 8.57
C GLY A 73 14.12 -3.15 8.17
N ASP A 74 15.24 -3.53 8.82
CA ASP A 74 16.56 -2.90 8.69
C ASP A 74 17.06 -2.77 7.25
N GLU A 75 16.79 -3.77 6.40
CA GLU A 75 17.20 -3.73 5.00
C GLU A 75 16.48 -2.60 4.24
N ALA A 76 15.16 -2.51 4.38
CA ALA A 76 14.38 -1.42 3.80
C ALA A 76 14.82 -0.06 4.34
N ALA A 77 15.14 0.03 5.64
CA ALA A 77 15.66 1.25 6.26
C ALA A 77 17.01 1.69 5.70
N ARG A 78 17.93 0.74 5.44
CA ARG A 78 19.23 1.02 4.79
C ARG A 78 19.04 1.57 3.38
N TYR A 79 18.19 0.93 2.57
CA TYR A 79 17.89 1.43 1.23
C TYR A 79 17.27 2.83 1.26
N TYR A 80 16.26 3.04 2.12
CA TYR A 80 15.60 4.34 2.28
C TYR A 80 16.61 5.45 2.62
N GLY A 81 17.48 5.24 3.60
CA GLY A 81 18.45 6.26 4.03
C GLY A 81 19.38 6.69 2.89
N SER A 82 19.89 5.72 2.12
CA SER A 82 20.75 6.00 0.96
C SER A 82 19.98 6.72 -0.16
N LEU A 83 18.76 6.29 -0.46
CA LEU A 83 17.94 6.84 -1.53
C LEU A 83 17.49 8.27 -1.22
N ARG A 84 17.02 8.53 0.00
CA ARG A 84 16.59 9.86 0.42
C ARG A 84 17.73 10.87 0.33
N ALA A 85 18.91 10.52 0.84
CA ALA A 85 20.09 11.39 0.76
C ALA A 85 20.52 11.66 -0.69
N HIS A 86 20.39 10.68 -1.58
CA HIS A 86 20.66 10.85 -3.00
C HIS A 86 19.68 11.82 -3.66
N LEU A 87 18.38 11.63 -3.41
CA LEU A 87 17.30 12.46 -3.98
C LEU A 87 17.31 13.90 -3.44
N GLU A 88 17.65 14.10 -2.17
CA GLU A 88 17.85 15.43 -1.58
C GLU A 88 18.99 16.19 -2.28
N LYS A 89 20.12 15.52 -2.56
CA LYS A 89 21.24 16.12 -3.32
C LYS A 89 20.86 16.50 -4.75
N GLN A 90 19.87 15.83 -5.33
CA GLN A 90 19.35 16.11 -6.66
C GLN A 90 18.24 17.18 -6.67
N GLY A 91 17.80 17.67 -5.50
CA GLY A 91 16.73 18.66 -5.41
C GLY A 91 15.32 18.07 -5.58
N THR A 92 15.16 16.74 -5.46
CA THR A 92 13.87 16.05 -5.60
C THR A 92 13.57 15.21 -4.34
N PRO A 93 13.45 15.82 -3.16
CA PRO A 93 13.31 15.09 -1.90
C PRO A 93 12.04 14.23 -1.86
N ILE A 94 12.11 13.13 -1.11
CA ILE A 94 10.98 12.26 -0.80
C ILE A 94 10.78 12.19 0.73
N GLY A 95 9.53 12.23 1.17
CA GLY A 95 9.16 12.23 2.59
C GLY A 95 7.92 13.04 2.87
#